data_AF-A0A535QXD2-F1
#
_entry.id   AF-A0A535QXD2-F1
#
_cell.length_a   1.000
_cell.length_b   1.000
_cell.length_c   1.000
_cell.angle_alpha   90.00
_cell.angle_beta   90.00
_cell.angle_gamma   90.00
#
_symmetry.space_group_name_H-M   'P 1'
#
loop_
_entity.id
_entity.type
_entity.pdbx_description
1 polymer ?
#
loop_
_entity_poly.entity_id
_entity_poly.type
_entity_poly.pdbx_seq_one_letter_code
_entity_poly.pdbx_strand_id
1 'polypeptide(L)'
;MPMVLALRFSGLLAHVCSTLLIWSITGQLQQRFGLVSARKRIVATLAFAWNPLLLFEACVNAHNDAVLLLLILLAIWFLLPGTHKLRGNILATLMLVLATCLKLNVALLLPFFLIFIWKQENQENALLRTPFVRTLSMALLYAGSIILLYAPFWQNGKILQVIQTNPTTSRDINTLPEFLSHLYNSFMGALGYPPAPVNGSQAENITHALSIAIFVVLYVILCWRAIVRTQSMKTLPSLIRWLALAWLLYYVFGTPWFWPWYIVTLFGLYALVEATSEVDTLLSGIVRLPLAMYLLAFGMLSIYSFYAWGPHVSYVPGLPDFQWAFLRGLWAWIIPLLALRWPLKPTMRLRYRGESIASEAE
;
A
#
# COMPACT_ATOMS: atom_id res chain seq x y z
N MET A 1 -7.00 16.62 27.97
CA MET A 1 -8.16 15.71 27.89
C MET A 1 -9.01 15.96 26.64
N PRO A 2 -9.61 17.14 26.38
CA PRO A 2 -10.53 17.34 25.25
C PRO A 2 -9.92 17.11 23.87
N MET A 3 -8.70 17.61 23.65
CA MET A 3 -7.98 17.48 22.37
C MET A 3 -7.68 16.01 22.02
N VAL A 4 -7.23 15.21 22.99
CA VAL A 4 -6.92 13.78 22.77
C VAL A 4 -8.19 13.01 22.42
N LEU A 5 -9.29 13.30 23.10
CA LEU A 5 -10.59 12.69 22.79
C LEU A 5 -11.08 13.10 21.40
N ALA A 6 -10.91 14.37 21.01
CA ALA A 6 -11.27 14.85 19.67
C ALA A 6 -10.46 14.14 18.57
N LEU A 7 -9.15 13.94 18.77
CA LEU A 7 -8.29 13.22 17.82
C LEU A 7 -8.69 11.75 17.70
N ARG A 8 -8.94 11.07 18.82
CA ARG A 8 -9.41 9.68 18.83
C ARG A 8 -10.78 9.53 18.19
N PHE A 9 -11.68 10.47 18.42
CA PHE A 9 -12.98 10.51 17.77
C PHE A 9 -12.85 10.72 16.26
N SER A 10 -11.95 11.61 15.82
CA SER A 10 -11.64 11.82 14.40
C SER A 10 -11.11 10.54 13.75
N GLY A 11 -10.19 9.84 14.41
CA GLY A 11 -9.67 8.56 13.93
C GLY A 11 -10.73 7.46 13.87
N LEU A 12 -11.59 7.37 14.88
CA LEU A 12 -12.76 6.46 14.88
C LEU A 12 -13.71 6.79 13.72
N LEU A 13 -14.05 8.07 13.52
CA LEU A 13 -14.90 8.52 12.43
C LEU A 13 -14.29 8.14 11.07
N ALA A 14 -12.98 8.35 10.91
CA ALA A 14 -12.28 7.95 9.69
C ALA A 14 -12.34 6.44 9.43
N HIS A 15 -12.20 5.61 10.48
CA HIS A 15 -12.31 4.15 10.38
C HIS A 15 -13.74 3.68 10.04
N VAL A 16 -14.76 4.26 10.68
CA VAL A 16 -16.16 3.96 10.40
C VAL A 16 -16.53 4.36 8.97
N CYS A 17 -16.17 5.58 8.55
CA CYS A 17 -16.39 6.05 7.18
C CYS A 17 -15.65 5.17 6.16
N SER A 18 -14.40 4.78 6.44
CA SER A 18 -13.64 3.85 5.58
C SER A 18 -14.33 2.49 5.47
N THR A 19 -14.87 1.96 6.57
CA THR A 19 -15.64 0.71 6.59
C THR A 19 -16.90 0.81 5.73
N LEU A 20 -17.65 1.91 5.85
CA LEU A 20 -18.85 2.18 5.04
C LEU A 20 -18.51 2.32 3.55
N LEU A 21 -17.39 2.98 3.22
CA LEU A 21 -16.91 3.09 1.86
C LEU A 21 -16.49 1.73 1.30
N ILE A 22 -15.77 0.91 2.05
CA ILE A 22 -15.43 -0.45 1.64
C ILE A 22 -16.70 -1.24 1.35
N TRP A 23 -17.70 -1.19 2.24
CA TRP A 23 -18.99 -1.85 2.02
C TRP A 23 -19.67 -1.33 0.74
N SER A 24 -19.72 -0.02 0.53
CA SER A 24 -20.37 0.62 -0.61
C SER A 24 -19.68 0.28 -1.94
N ILE A 25 -18.35 0.48 -2.01
CA ILE A 25 -17.52 0.22 -3.19
C ILE A 25 -17.64 -1.25 -3.60
N THR A 26 -17.47 -2.18 -2.65
CA THR A 26 -17.53 -3.61 -2.94
C THR A 26 -18.90 -4.05 -3.41
N GLY A 27 -19.98 -3.50 -2.83
CA GLY A 27 -21.35 -3.78 -3.27
C GLY A 27 -21.60 -3.37 -4.72
N GLN A 28 -21.25 -2.13 -5.07
CA GLN A 28 -21.42 -1.63 -6.43
C GLN A 28 -20.55 -2.37 -7.45
N LEU A 29 -19.31 -2.70 -7.08
CA LEU A 29 -18.40 -3.46 -7.95
C LEU A 29 -18.90 -4.89 -8.15
N GLN A 30 -19.31 -5.60 -7.10
CA GLN A 30 -19.85 -6.96 -7.23
C GLN A 30 -21.10 -7.00 -8.11
N GLN A 31 -22.04 -6.08 -7.91
CA GLN A 31 -23.26 -5.99 -8.73
C GLN A 31 -22.92 -5.76 -10.21
N ARG A 32 -22.00 -4.85 -10.50
CA ARG A 32 -21.66 -4.47 -11.87
C ARG A 32 -20.88 -5.54 -12.64
N PHE A 33 -20.00 -6.26 -11.96
CA PHE A 33 -19.18 -7.30 -12.59
C PHE A 33 -19.81 -8.70 -12.50
N GLY A 34 -21.04 -8.83 -11.99
CA GLY A 34 -21.75 -10.11 -11.89
C GLY A 34 -21.22 -11.05 -10.81
N LEU A 35 -20.40 -10.55 -9.90
CA LEU A 35 -19.69 -11.32 -8.86
C LEU A 35 -20.33 -11.16 -7.49
N VAL A 36 -21.65 -11.29 -7.45
CA VAL A 36 -22.42 -11.06 -6.23
C VAL A 36 -22.17 -12.20 -5.25
N SER A 37 -21.37 -11.91 -4.22
CA SER A 37 -21.14 -12.83 -3.10
C SER A 37 -21.26 -12.05 -1.80
N ALA A 38 -22.46 -12.12 -1.21
CA ALA A 38 -22.76 -11.48 0.07
C ALA A 38 -21.78 -11.93 1.16
N ARG A 39 -21.44 -13.22 1.20
CA ARG A 39 -20.47 -13.78 2.15
C ARG A 39 -19.08 -13.15 1.98
N LYS A 40 -18.53 -13.09 0.76
CA LYS A 40 -17.20 -12.48 0.53
C LYS A 40 -17.20 -11.00 0.92
N ARG A 41 -18.26 -10.27 0.57
CA ARG A 41 -18.41 -8.85 0.91
C ARG A 41 -18.43 -8.64 2.43
N ILE A 42 -19.28 -9.38 3.15
CA ILE A 42 -19.38 -9.32 4.61
C ILE A 42 -18.04 -9.66 5.24
N VAL A 43 -17.42 -10.79 4.87
CA VAL A 43 -16.15 -11.21 5.47
C VAL A 43 -15.05 -10.19 5.22
N ALA A 44 -14.92 -9.64 4.01
CA ALA A 44 -13.89 -8.65 3.70
C ALA A 44 -14.11 -7.32 4.47
N THR A 45 -15.34 -6.83 4.54
CA THR A 45 -15.66 -5.62 5.30
C THR A 45 -15.46 -5.82 6.80
N LEU A 46 -15.89 -6.96 7.35
CA LEU A 46 -15.72 -7.27 8.77
C LEU A 46 -14.26 -7.51 9.13
N ALA A 47 -13.49 -8.19 8.27
CA ALA A 47 -12.06 -8.40 8.47
C ALA A 47 -11.28 -7.07 8.51
N PHE A 48 -11.75 -6.04 7.81
CA PHE A 48 -11.22 -4.68 7.94
C PHE A 48 -11.74 -3.99 9.22
N ALA A 49 -13.06 -3.97 9.43
CA ALA A 49 -13.70 -3.23 10.52
C ALA A 49 -13.26 -3.69 11.91
N TRP A 50 -13.14 -5.01 12.10
CA TRP A 50 -12.76 -5.66 13.36
C TRP A 50 -11.29 -6.07 13.43
N ASN A 51 -10.44 -5.57 12.54
CA ASN A 51 -9.01 -5.82 12.68
C ASN A 51 -8.48 -5.09 13.94
N PRO A 52 -7.92 -5.80 14.94
CA PRO A 52 -7.45 -5.18 16.18
C PRO A 52 -6.32 -4.17 15.93
N LEU A 53 -5.46 -4.42 14.95
CA LEU A 53 -4.41 -3.46 14.56
C LEU A 53 -5.05 -2.17 14.04
N LEU A 54 -6.02 -2.25 13.12
CA LEU A 54 -6.62 -1.06 12.52
C LEU A 54 -7.41 -0.24 13.54
N LEU A 55 -8.15 -0.91 14.43
CA LEU A 55 -8.84 -0.26 15.54
C LEU A 55 -7.87 0.42 16.50
N PHE A 56 -6.74 -0.23 16.81
CA PHE A 56 -5.70 0.37 17.64
C PHE A 56 -5.09 1.62 16.97
N GLU A 57 -4.70 1.52 15.71
CA GLU A 57 -4.09 2.66 15.00
C GLU A 57 -5.06 3.83 14.81
N ALA A 58 -6.30 3.55 14.44
CA ALA A 58 -7.29 4.59 14.18
C ALA A 58 -7.87 5.17 15.48
N CYS A 59 -8.26 4.35 16.44
CA CYS A 59 -9.07 4.80 17.58
C CYS A 59 -8.24 5.09 18.83
N VAL A 60 -7.15 4.34 19.05
CA VAL A 60 -6.31 4.49 20.26
C VAL A 60 -5.16 5.46 19.99
N ASN A 61 -4.40 5.21 18.92
CA ASN A 61 -3.27 6.05 18.51
C ASN A 61 -3.72 7.33 17.78
N ALA A 62 -4.91 7.33 17.17
CA ALA A 62 -5.40 8.42 16.32
C ALA A 62 -4.41 8.76 15.19
N HIS A 63 -3.80 7.72 14.60
CA HIS A 63 -2.81 7.92 13.55
C HIS A 63 -3.48 8.46 12.27
N ASN A 64 -2.83 9.44 11.64
CA ASN A 64 -3.36 10.10 10.44
C ASN A 64 -3.50 9.17 9.22
N ASP A 65 -2.91 7.97 9.27
CA ASP A 65 -3.05 6.94 8.23
C ASP A 65 -4.51 6.43 8.09
N ALA A 66 -5.33 6.55 9.14
CA ALA A 66 -6.77 6.29 9.04
C ALA A 66 -7.49 7.31 8.13
N VAL A 67 -7.13 8.59 8.26
CA VAL A 67 -7.64 9.68 7.41
C VAL A 67 -7.07 9.56 6.00
N LEU A 68 -5.80 9.19 5.87
CA LEU A 68 -5.16 8.91 4.58
C LEU A 68 -5.92 7.84 3.79
N LEU A 69 -6.23 6.71 4.44
CA LEU A 69 -7.03 5.65 3.82
C LEU A 69 -8.42 6.15 3.43
N LEU A 70 -9.10 6.93 4.29
CA LEU A 70 -10.41 7.49 3.99
C LEU A 70 -10.37 8.32 2.69
N LEU A 71 -9.38 9.18 2.51
CA LEU A 71 -9.21 10.00 1.30
C LEU A 71 -8.96 9.13 0.06
N ILE A 72 -8.14 8.09 0.17
CA ILE A 72 -7.88 7.14 -0.93
C ILE A 72 -9.16 6.36 -1.30
N LEU A 73 -9.94 5.92 -0.31
CA LEU A 73 -11.21 5.23 -0.55
C LEU A 73 -12.25 6.17 -1.15
N LEU A 74 -12.31 7.43 -0.73
CA LEU A 74 -13.17 8.44 -1.36
C LEU A 74 -12.77 8.67 -2.82
N ALA A 75 -11.46 8.73 -3.12
CA ALA A 75 -11.00 8.82 -4.50
C ALA A 75 -11.49 7.63 -5.34
N ILE A 76 -11.36 6.41 -4.82
CA ILE A 76 -11.88 5.20 -5.48
C ILE A 76 -13.41 5.23 -5.61
N TRP A 77 -14.11 5.71 -4.58
CA TRP A 77 -15.57 5.83 -4.58
C TRP A 77 -16.07 6.82 -5.64
N PHE A 78 -15.41 7.97 -5.82
CA PHE A 78 -15.75 8.91 -6.90
C PHE A 78 -15.47 8.38 -8.31
N LEU A 79 -14.56 7.40 -8.43
CA LEU A 79 -14.33 6.66 -9.68
C LEU A 79 -15.35 5.54 -9.92
N LEU A 80 -16.27 5.29 -8.98
CA LEU A 80 -17.34 4.35 -9.22
C LEU A 80 -18.12 4.80 -10.46
N PRO A 81 -18.41 3.87 -11.37
CA PRO A 81 -18.89 4.24 -12.68
C PRO A 81 -20.34 4.76 -12.62
N GLY A 82 -20.47 6.09 -12.55
CA GLY A 82 -21.71 6.85 -12.60
C GLY A 82 -21.90 7.60 -13.93
N THR A 83 -22.94 8.44 -13.98
CA THR A 83 -23.33 9.22 -15.17
C THR A 83 -22.32 10.29 -15.57
N HIS A 84 -21.59 10.87 -14.60
CA HIS A 84 -20.66 11.99 -14.83
C HIS A 84 -19.19 11.62 -14.57
N LYS A 85 -18.57 10.90 -15.51
CA LYS A 85 -17.16 10.44 -15.40
C LYS A 85 -16.17 11.56 -15.13
N LEU A 86 -16.32 12.73 -15.77
CA LEU A 86 -15.42 13.87 -15.58
C LEU A 86 -15.48 14.42 -14.15
N ARG A 87 -16.68 14.59 -13.60
CA ARG A 87 -16.86 15.05 -12.21
C ARG A 87 -16.24 14.06 -11.23
N GLY A 88 -16.43 12.76 -11.46
CA GLY A 88 -15.79 11.69 -10.68
C GLY A 88 -14.26 11.78 -10.71
N ASN A 89 -13.66 11.96 -11.90
CA ASN A 89 -12.21 12.10 -12.05
C ASN A 89 -11.65 13.34 -11.34
N ILE A 90 -12.35 14.48 -11.42
CA ILE A 90 -11.96 15.72 -10.72
C ILE A 90 -11.98 15.50 -9.21
N LEU A 91 -13.09 14.97 -8.67
CA LEU A 91 -13.22 14.73 -7.23
C LEU A 91 -12.20 13.69 -6.74
N ALA A 92 -11.96 12.62 -7.51
CA ALA A 92 -10.92 11.65 -7.20
C ALA A 92 -9.52 12.28 -7.17
N THR A 93 -9.21 13.15 -8.15
CA THR A 93 -7.95 13.90 -8.20
C THR A 93 -7.78 14.78 -6.97
N LEU A 94 -8.82 15.53 -6.58
CA LEU A 94 -8.79 16.40 -5.40
C LEU A 94 -8.58 15.60 -4.10
N MET A 95 -9.22 14.43 -3.96
CA MET A 95 -8.99 13.55 -2.80
C MET A 95 -7.54 13.03 -2.77
N LEU A 96 -6.95 12.67 -3.92
CA LEU A 96 -5.54 12.26 -4.01
C LEU A 96 -4.57 13.42 -3.74
N VAL A 97 -4.92 14.64 -4.11
CA VAL A 97 -4.16 15.86 -3.74
C VAL A 97 -4.14 16.01 -2.22
N LEU A 98 -5.31 16.00 -1.56
CA LEU A 98 -5.39 16.11 -0.11
C LEU A 98 -4.61 14.98 0.60
N ALA A 99 -4.72 13.75 0.09
CA ALA A 99 -3.98 12.61 0.59
C ALA A 99 -2.45 12.80 0.46
N THR A 100 -1.98 13.36 -0.66
CA THR A 100 -0.56 13.65 -0.89
C THR A 100 -0.03 14.79 -0.03
N CYS A 101 -0.84 15.83 0.17
CA CYS A 101 -0.53 16.91 1.12
C CYS A 101 -0.45 16.38 2.56
N LEU A 102 -1.22 15.34 2.90
CA LEU A 102 -1.13 14.68 4.20
C LEU A 102 0.12 13.79 4.31
N LYS A 103 0.46 13.06 3.24
CA LYS A 103 1.63 12.16 3.20
C LYS A 103 2.19 12.02 1.79
N LEU A 104 3.45 12.42 1.62
CA LEU A 104 4.12 12.48 0.30
C LEU A 104 4.15 11.14 -0.45
N ASN A 105 4.17 10.01 0.28
CA ASN A 105 4.21 8.67 -0.33
C ASN A 105 2.96 8.35 -1.17
N VAL A 106 1.83 9.05 -0.98
CA VAL A 106 0.64 8.91 -1.81
C VAL A 106 0.90 9.29 -3.26
N ALA A 107 1.89 10.15 -3.54
CA ALA A 107 2.27 10.51 -4.90
C ALA A 107 2.67 9.29 -5.75
N LEU A 108 3.07 8.18 -5.12
CA LEU A 108 3.35 6.89 -5.78
C LEU A 108 2.10 6.22 -6.39
N LEU A 109 0.89 6.66 -6.02
CA LEU A 109 -0.35 6.17 -6.61
C LEU A 109 -0.71 6.93 -7.91
N LEU A 110 -0.17 8.14 -8.09
CA LEU A 110 -0.54 9.03 -9.19
C LEU A 110 -0.28 8.41 -10.57
N PRO A 111 0.87 7.77 -10.87
CA PRO A 111 1.09 7.18 -12.19
C PRO A 111 0.03 6.13 -12.54
N PHE A 112 -0.37 5.28 -11.61
CA PHE A 112 -1.39 4.25 -11.84
C PHE A 112 -2.78 4.85 -12.07
N PHE A 113 -3.12 5.91 -11.33
CA PHE A 113 -4.35 6.67 -11.54
C PHE A 113 -4.39 7.33 -12.92
N LEU A 114 -3.31 8.00 -13.33
CA LEU A 114 -3.23 8.66 -14.65
C LEU A 114 -3.25 7.64 -15.79
N ILE A 115 -2.53 6.52 -15.67
CA ILE A 115 -2.56 5.45 -16.68
C ILE A 115 -3.97 4.84 -16.79
N PHE A 116 -4.70 4.68 -15.67
CA PHE A 116 -6.08 4.24 -15.68
C PHE A 116 -7.00 5.21 -16.45
N ILE A 117 -6.90 6.51 -16.18
CA ILE A 117 -7.70 7.53 -16.90
C ILE A 117 -7.35 7.55 -18.38
N TRP A 118 -6.07 7.47 -18.72
CA TRP A 118 -5.59 7.41 -20.10
C TRP A 118 -6.14 6.20 -20.84
N LYS A 119 -6.11 5.02 -20.21
CA LYS A 119 -6.66 3.79 -20.83
C LYS A 119 -8.17 3.85 -21.01
N GLN A 120 -8.90 4.44 -20.06
CA GLN A 120 -10.33 4.68 -20.23
C GLN A 120 -10.61 5.68 -21.36
N GLU A 121 -9.82 6.76 -21.44
CA GLU A 121 -9.94 7.79 -22.45
C GLU A 121 -9.69 7.24 -23.86
N ASN A 122 -8.65 6.43 -24.01
CA ASN A 122 -8.31 5.80 -25.28
C ASN A 122 -9.40 4.80 -25.76
N GLN A 123 -10.12 4.17 -24.82
CA GLN A 123 -11.23 3.29 -25.16
C GLN A 123 -12.48 4.07 -25.60
N GLU A 124 -12.74 5.23 -24.99
CA GLU A 124 -13.89 6.09 -25.30
C GLU A 124 -13.71 6.92 -26.58
N ASN A 125 -12.50 7.47 -26.78
CA ASN A 125 -12.19 8.42 -27.85
C ASN A 125 -11.55 7.75 -29.08
N ALA A 126 -11.74 6.44 -29.27
CA ALA A 126 -11.18 5.71 -30.42
C ALA A 126 -11.57 6.34 -31.78
N LEU A 127 -12.74 7.00 -31.84
CA LEU A 127 -13.21 7.74 -33.02
C LEU A 127 -12.62 9.17 -33.15
N LEU A 128 -12.36 9.86 -32.04
CA LEU A 128 -12.06 11.30 -32.01
C LEU A 128 -10.57 11.64 -32.04
N ARG A 129 -9.67 10.64 -32.00
CA ARG A 129 -8.19 10.77 -32.11
C ARG A 129 -7.52 11.82 -31.22
N THR A 130 -8.17 12.26 -30.13
CA THR A 130 -7.56 13.11 -29.09
C THR A 130 -7.34 12.30 -27.81
N PRO A 131 -6.50 11.24 -27.83
CA PRO A 131 -6.09 10.62 -26.58
C PRO A 131 -5.34 11.66 -25.76
N PHE A 132 -5.41 11.55 -24.43
CA PHE A 132 -4.57 12.27 -23.46
C PHE A 132 -5.07 13.62 -22.92
N VAL A 133 -6.12 14.24 -23.48
CA VAL A 133 -6.59 15.56 -22.99
C VAL A 133 -7.06 15.46 -21.54
N ARG A 134 -7.94 14.51 -21.23
CA ARG A 134 -8.46 14.30 -19.88
C ARG A 134 -7.35 13.91 -18.91
N THR A 135 -6.45 13.04 -19.36
CA THR A 135 -5.29 12.60 -18.56
C THR A 135 -4.39 13.78 -18.20
N LEU A 136 -4.04 14.63 -19.17
CA LEU A 136 -3.26 15.84 -18.96
C LEU A 136 -4.00 16.83 -18.06
N SER A 137 -5.31 17.04 -18.26
CA SER A 137 -6.11 17.90 -17.38
C SER A 137 -6.08 17.44 -15.93
N MET A 138 -6.17 16.13 -15.66
CA MET A 138 -6.08 15.61 -14.28
C MET A 138 -4.68 15.75 -13.70
N ALA A 139 -3.62 15.56 -14.49
CA ALA A 139 -2.25 15.80 -14.05
C ALA A 139 -1.99 17.27 -13.70
N LEU A 140 -2.48 18.20 -14.55
CA LEU A 140 -2.40 19.64 -14.31
C LEU A 140 -3.23 20.07 -13.10
N LEU A 141 -4.44 19.53 -12.94
CA LEU A 141 -5.27 19.77 -11.76
C LEU A 141 -4.56 19.31 -10.49
N TYR A 142 -3.98 18.10 -10.51
CA TYR A 142 -3.24 17.56 -9.37
C TYR A 142 -2.06 18.45 -8.98
N ALA A 143 -1.19 18.80 -9.93
CA ALA A 143 -0.04 19.66 -9.68
C ALA A 143 -0.45 21.07 -9.26
N GLY A 144 -1.41 21.67 -9.98
CA GLY A 144 -1.91 23.01 -9.71
C GLY A 144 -2.57 23.15 -8.34
N SER A 145 -3.35 22.15 -7.90
CA SER A 145 -3.95 22.15 -6.57
C SER A 145 -2.92 22.01 -5.45
N ILE A 146 -1.88 21.18 -5.61
CA ILE A 146 -0.78 21.11 -4.64
C ILE A 146 -0.07 22.45 -4.55
N ILE A 147 0.29 23.05 -5.69
CA ILE A 147 0.94 24.37 -5.73
C ILE A 147 0.07 25.41 -5.02
N LEU A 148 -1.24 25.44 -5.30
CA LEU A 148 -2.17 26.38 -4.67
C LEU A 148 -2.25 26.21 -3.14
N LEU A 149 -2.32 24.97 -2.65
CA LEU A 149 -2.38 24.69 -1.21
C LEU A 149 -1.08 25.05 -0.49
N TYR A 150 0.06 24.89 -1.15
CA TYR A 150 1.38 25.19 -0.56
C TYR A 150 1.88 26.61 -0.86
N ALA A 151 1.24 27.37 -1.75
CA ALA A 151 1.62 28.75 -2.07
C ALA A 151 1.73 29.66 -0.83
N PRO A 152 0.80 29.62 0.16
CA PRO A 152 0.94 30.40 1.39
C PRO A 152 2.16 30.04 2.24
N PHE A 153 2.72 28.85 2.05
CA PHE A 153 3.84 28.29 2.82
C PHE A 153 5.16 28.28 2.03
N TRP A 154 5.21 28.92 0.85
CA TRP A 154 6.36 28.83 -0.06
C TRP A 154 7.68 29.25 0.59
N GLN A 155 7.67 30.33 1.39
CA GLN A 155 8.82 30.84 2.14
C GLN A 155 10.14 30.82 1.34
N ASN A 156 10.11 31.33 0.10
CA ASN A 156 11.25 31.33 -0.83
C ASN A 156 11.87 29.94 -1.09
N GLY A 157 11.04 28.90 -1.13
CA GLY A 157 11.48 27.53 -1.38
C GLY A 157 11.98 26.78 -0.15
N LYS A 158 11.96 27.36 1.07
CA LYS A 158 12.33 26.66 2.31
C LYS A 158 11.54 25.37 2.52
N ILE A 159 10.29 25.34 2.08
CA ILE A 159 9.46 24.13 2.16
C ILE A 159 10.07 22.93 1.43
N LEU A 160 10.86 23.15 0.37
CA LEU A 160 11.52 22.09 -0.39
C LEU A 160 12.66 21.43 0.38
N GLN A 161 13.19 22.08 1.43
CA GLN A 161 14.22 21.50 2.29
C GLN A 161 13.72 20.22 3.00
N VAL A 162 12.39 20.07 3.16
CA VAL A 162 11.78 18.85 3.72
C VAL A 162 12.16 17.59 2.93
N ILE A 163 12.46 17.73 1.64
CA ILE A 163 12.88 16.60 0.79
C ILE A 163 14.25 16.07 1.23
N GLN A 164 15.11 16.93 1.77
CA GLN A 164 16.47 16.57 2.20
C GLN A 164 16.52 16.20 3.69
N THR A 165 15.72 16.88 4.52
CA THR A 165 15.77 16.76 5.99
C THR A 165 14.81 15.74 6.57
N ASN A 166 13.98 15.09 5.75
CA ASN A 166 13.07 14.05 6.21
C ASN A 166 13.87 12.87 6.79
N PRO A 167 13.59 12.40 8.01
CA PRO A 167 14.29 11.25 8.59
C PRO A 167 14.34 10.00 7.68
N THR A 168 13.38 9.86 6.75
CA THR A 168 13.38 8.79 5.74
C THR A 168 14.56 8.86 4.77
N THR A 169 15.27 9.98 4.62
CA THR A 169 16.40 10.12 3.68
C THR A 169 17.71 9.58 4.25
N SER A 170 17.76 9.31 5.56
CA SER A 170 19.03 9.11 6.26
C SER A 170 19.01 7.96 7.27
N ARG A 171 17.84 7.35 7.53
CA ARG A 171 17.71 6.31 8.55
C ARG A 171 16.82 5.16 8.08
N ASP A 172 17.25 3.96 8.43
CA ASP A 172 16.46 2.75 8.31
C ASP A 172 15.90 2.36 9.69
N ILE A 173 14.56 2.29 9.83
CA ILE A 173 13.88 1.96 11.09
C ILE A 173 12.75 0.97 10.86
N ASN A 174 12.78 -0.16 11.55
CA ASN A 174 11.88 -1.30 11.43
C ASN A 174 11.84 -1.90 10.02
N THR A 175 12.96 -1.90 9.33
CA THR A 175 13.05 -2.39 7.94
C THR A 175 14.05 -3.52 7.79
N LEU A 176 14.00 -4.21 6.65
CA LEU A 176 14.99 -5.23 6.33
C LEU A 176 16.41 -4.65 6.18
N PRO A 177 16.63 -3.47 5.56
CA PRO A 177 17.92 -2.78 5.58
C PRO A 177 18.50 -2.52 6.97
N GLU A 178 17.69 -2.08 7.94
CA GLU A 178 18.14 -1.89 9.34
C GLU A 178 18.68 -3.21 9.91
N PHE A 179 17.93 -4.31 9.75
CA PHE A 179 18.36 -5.63 10.22
C PHE A 179 19.69 -6.05 9.57
N LEU A 180 19.80 -5.92 8.24
CA LEU A 180 20.96 -6.36 7.48
C LEU A 180 22.22 -5.54 7.82
N SER A 181 22.09 -4.22 8.00
CA SER A 181 23.21 -3.36 8.32
C SER A 181 23.78 -3.65 9.71
N HIS A 182 22.91 -3.81 10.72
CA HIS A 182 23.33 -4.17 12.08
C HIS A 182 23.92 -5.57 12.14
N LEU A 183 23.35 -6.53 11.39
CA LEU A 183 23.88 -7.88 11.32
C LEU A 183 25.30 -7.89 10.72
N TYR A 184 25.51 -7.17 9.62
CA TYR A 184 26.82 -7.02 9.01
C TYR A 184 27.83 -6.36 9.96
N ASN A 185 27.46 -5.24 10.58
CA ASN A 185 28.33 -4.53 11.53
C ASN A 185 28.73 -5.42 12.71
N SER A 186 27.79 -6.22 13.22
CA SER A 186 28.07 -7.19 14.29
C SER A 186 29.05 -8.28 13.87
N PHE A 187 28.90 -8.82 12.65
CA PHE A 187 29.88 -9.78 12.11
C PHE A 187 31.26 -9.16 11.94
N MET A 188 31.36 -7.92 11.48
CA MET A 188 32.65 -7.22 11.37
C MET A 188 33.27 -6.97 12.75
N GLY A 189 32.48 -6.60 13.75
CA GLY A 189 32.93 -6.49 15.14
C GLY A 189 33.45 -7.82 15.70
N ALA A 190 32.77 -8.94 15.39
CA ALA A 190 33.21 -10.27 15.79
C ALA A 190 34.54 -10.69 15.13
N LEU A 191 34.84 -10.16 13.94
CA LEU A 191 36.11 -10.35 13.24
C LEU A 191 37.22 -9.40 13.73
N GLY A 192 36.95 -8.54 14.72
CA GLY A 192 37.93 -7.63 15.32
C GLY A 192 38.05 -6.27 14.61
N TYR A 193 37.14 -5.92 13.70
CA TYR A 193 37.09 -4.57 13.14
C TYR A 193 36.55 -3.55 14.17
N PRO A 194 36.90 -2.26 14.06
CA PRO A 194 36.39 -1.22 14.94
C PRO A 194 34.85 -1.20 14.97
N PRO A 195 34.23 -0.92 16.13
CA PRO A 195 32.79 -0.88 16.25
C PRO A 195 32.22 0.20 15.34
N ALA A 196 31.24 -0.18 14.51
CA ALA A 196 30.54 0.76 13.65
C ALA A 196 29.58 1.62 14.48
N PRO A 197 29.34 2.88 14.11
CA PRO A 197 28.33 3.69 14.76
C PRO A 197 26.95 3.04 14.58
N VAL A 198 26.12 3.12 15.62
CA VAL A 198 24.75 2.55 15.60
C VAL A 198 23.91 3.16 14.48
N ASN A 199 24.10 4.44 14.18
CA ASN A 199 23.40 5.14 13.09
C ASN A 199 24.42 5.77 12.14
N GLY A 200 24.11 5.81 10.85
CA GLY A 200 24.95 6.40 9.81
C GLY A 200 26.18 5.54 9.47
N SER A 201 26.14 4.24 9.77
CA SER A 201 27.23 3.33 9.39
C SER A 201 27.33 3.20 7.85
N GLN A 202 28.51 2.83 7.34
CA GLN A 202 28.67 2.57 5.90
C GLN A 202 27.75 1.42 5.44
N ALA A 203 27.57 0.40 6.27
CA ALA A 203 26.65 -0.69 6.00
C ALA A 203 25.20 -0.19 5.85
N GLU A 204 24.73 0.69 6.76
CA GLU A 204 23.40 1.30 6.68
C GLU A 204 23.22 2.10 5.39
N ASN A 205 24.19 2.95 5.04
CA ASN A 205 24.12 3.73 3.80
C ASN A 205 24.03 2.84 2.55
N ILE A 206 24.78 1.74 2.53
CA ILE A 206 24.78 0.78 1.41
C ILE A 206 23.46 0.01 1.35
N THR A 207 22.97 -0.54 2.48
CA THR A 207 21.70 -1.29 2.51
C THR A 207 20.51 -0.40 2.19
N HIS A 208 20.53 0.84 2.69
CA HIS A 208 19.53 1.86 2.38
C HIS A 208 19.50 2.15 0.87
N ALA A 209 20.66 2.51 0.29
CA ALA A 209 20.77 2.80 -1.13
C ALA A 209 20.35 1.62 -2.01
N LEU A 210 20.73 0.39 -1.62
CA LEU A 210 20.33 -0.83 -2.31
C LEU A 210 18.80 -1.03 -2.26
N SER A 211 18.17 -0.84 -1.10
CA SER A 211 16.72 -0.96 -0.95
C SER A 211 15.97 0.05 -1.81
N ILE A 212 16.41 1.31 -1.80
CA ILE A 212 15.84 2.36 -2.65
C ILE A 212 16.06 2.05 -4.14
N ALA A 213 17.24 1.59 -4.53
CA ALA A 213 17.52 1.22 -5.92
C ALA A 213 16.61 0.07 -6.39
N ILE A 214 16.45 -0.98 -5.57
CA ILE A 214 15.54 -2.10 -5.82
C ILE A 214 14.11 -1.58 -5.96
N PHE A 215 13.65 -0.72 -5.03
CA PHE A 215 12.33 -0.13 -5.09
C PHE A 215 12.10 0.64 -6.41
N VAL A 216 13.03 1.54 -6.78
CA VAL A 216 12.92 2.35 -8.01
C VAL A 216 12.85 1.45 -9.24
N VAL A 217 13.74 0.47 -9.35
CA VAL A 217 13.76 -0.47 -10.50
C VAL A 217 12.44 -1.23 -10.58
N LEU A 218 11.98 -1.82 -9.48
CA LEU A 218 10.73 -2.58 -9.44
C LEU A 218 9.51 -1.70 -9.71
N TYR A 219 9.51 -0.45 -9.22
CA TYR A 219 8.43 0.50 -9.42
C TYR A 219 8.36 0.98 -10.88
N VAL A 220 9.50 1.25 -11.52
CA VAL A 220 9.58 1.56 -12.96
C VAL A 220 9.08 0.38 -13.79
N ILE A 221 9.53 -0.84 -13.48
CA ILE A 221 9.04 -2.06 -14.13
C ILE A 221 7.52 -2.20 -13.93
N LEU A 222 7.01 -1.90 -12.74
CA LEU A 222 5.59 -1.95 -12.43
C LEU A 222 4.82 -0.95 -13.31
N CYS A 223 5.22 0.33 -13.34
CA CYS A 223 4.64 1.36 -14.21
C CYS A 223 4.69 0.98 -15.69
N TRP A 224 5.84 0.49 -16.17
CA TRP A 224 6.02 0.02 -17.54
C TRP A 224 5.04 -1.10 -17.90
N ARG A 225 4.94 -2.14 -17.06
CA ARG A 225 3.98 -3.23 -17.25
C ARG A 225 2.54 -2.73 -17.20
N ALA A 226 2.27 -1.71 -16.40
CA ALA A 226 0.96 -1.07 -16.30
C ALA A 226 0.59 -0.35 -17.60
N ILE A 227 1.55 0.23 -18.31
CA ILE A 227 1.37 0.86 -19.63
C ILE A 227 1.20 -0.19 -20.73
N VAL A 228 2.17 -1.10 -20.88
CA VAL A 228 2.27 -2.04 -22.01
C VAL A 228 1.15 -3.07 -22.06
N ARG A 229 0.66 -3.55 -20.90
CA ARG A 229 -0.40 -4.56 -20.88
C ARG A 229 -1.73 -3.95 -21.33
N THR A 230 -2.16 -4.25 -22.55
CA THR A 230 -3.37 -3.69 -23.17
C THR A 230 -4.66 -3.97 -22.39
N GLN A 231 -4.74 -5.06 -21.64
CA GLN A 231 -5.94 -5.41 -20.86
C GLN A 231 -5.85 -5.03 -19.37
N SER A 232 -4.71 -4.52 -18.88
CA SER A 232 -4.60 -4.09 -17.48
C SER A 232 -5.17 -2.68 -17.30
N MET A 233 -5.69 -2.39 -16.09
CA MET A 233 -6.10 -1.05 -15.64
C MET A 233 -7.15 -0.36 -16.53
N LYS A 234 -8.05 -1.13 -17.15
CA LYS A 234 -9.27 -0.60 -17.79
C LYS A 234 -10.46 -0.54 -16.84
N THR A 235 -10.46 -1.43 -15.84
CA THR A 235 -11.54 -1.57 -14.85
C THR A 235 -11.08 -1.09 -13.48
N LEU A 236 -12.02 -0.59 -12.67
CA LEU A 236 -11.73 -0.11 -11.32
C LEU A 236 -11.16 -1.22 -10.40
N PRO A 237 -11.67 -2.48 -10.41
CA PRO A 237 -11.01 -3.57 -9.68
C PRO A 237 -9.57 -3.81 -10.11
N SER A 238 -9.26 -3.65 -11.40
CA SER A 238 -7.88 -3.75 -11.86
C SER A 238 -7.04 -2.61 -11.28
N LEU A 239 -7.51 -1.35 -11.31
CA LEU A 239 -6.79 -0.23 -10.70
C LEU A 239 -6.47 -0.50 -9.23
N ILE A 240 -7.47 -0.89 -8.44
CA ILE A 240 -7.31 -1.18 -7.00
C ILE A 240 -6.19 -2.20 -6.76
N ARG A 241 -6.10 -3.27 -7.58
CA ARG A 241 -5.01 -4.26 -7.47
C ARG A 241 -3.63 -3.66 -7.75
N TRP A 242 -3.52 -2.76 -8.72
CA TRP A 242 -2.26 -2.08 -9.01
C TRP A 242 -1.87 -1.08 -7.93
N LEU A 243 -2.85 -0.35 -7.36
CA LEU A 243 -2.63 0.52 -6.20
C LEU A 243 -2.13 -0.30 -5.00
N ALA A 244 -2.80 -1.41 -4.67
CA ALA A 244 -2.38 -2.28 -3.57
C ALA A 244 -0.97 -2.85 -3.78
N LEU A 245 -0.63 -3.24 -5.01
CA LEU A 245 0.68 -3.77 -5.35
C LEU A 245 1.78 -2.69 -5.28
N ALA A 246 1.53 -1.49 -5.80
CA ALA A 246 2.46 -0.37 -5.70
C ALA A 246 2.70 0.01 -4.22
N TRP A 247 1.65 0.00 -3.42
CA TRP A 247 1.71 0.29 -1.99
C TRP A 247 2.48 -0.77 -1.20
N LEU A 248 2.24 -2.06 -1.49
CA LEU A 248 3.00 -3.17 -0.93
C LEU A 248 4.48 -3.09 -1.31
N LEU A 249 4.78 -2.80 -2.58
CA LEU A 249 6.15 -2.64 -3.06
C LEU A 249 6.88 -1.50 -2.31
N TYR A 250 6.20 -0.38 -2.12
CA TYR A 250 6.72 0.74 -1.33
C TYR A 250 7.01 0.34 0.11
N TYR A 251 6.16 -0.47 0.75
CA TYR A 251 6.40 -0.88 2.13
C TYR A 251 7.50 -1.92 2.31
N VAL A 252 7.68 -2.82 1.35
CA VAL A 252 8.74 -3.83 1.46
C VAL A 252 10.12 -3.22 1.21
N PHE A 253 10.25 -2.32 0.22
CA PHE A 253 11.55 -1.83 -0.24
C PHE A 253 11.72 -0.30 -0.22
N GLY A 254 10.62 0.44 -0.42
CA GLY A 254 10.65 1.88 -0.67
C GLY A 254 10.55 2.76 0.56
N THR A 255 10.28 2.20 1.75
CA THR A 255 10.12 2.97 2.99
C THR A 255 11.26 2.67 3.95
N PRO A 256 12.25 3.59 4.07
CA PRO A 256 13.34 3.46 5.04
C PRO A 256 12.85 3.49 6.49
N TRP A 257 11.76 4.22 6.74
CA TRP A 257 11.15 4.34 8.05
C TRP A 257 9.80 3.64 8.03
N PHE A 258 9.69 2.46 8.63
CA PHE A 258 8.47 1.65 8.59
C PHE A 258 7.83 1.54 9.96
N TRP A 259 6.52 1.67 10.05
CA TRP A 259 5.77 1.46 11.30
C TRP A 259 4.46 0.76 11.02
N PRO A 260 3.87 0.09 12.03
CA PRO A 260 2.64 -0.68 11.88
C PRO A 260 1.50 0.11 11.22
N TRP A 261 1.30 1.39 11.56
CA TRP A 261 0.23 2.21 10.98
C TRP A 261 0.34 2.44 9.46
N TYR A 262 1.50 2.21 8.84
CA TYR A 262 1.63 2.30 7.38
C TYR A 262 0.75 1.24 6.69
N ILE A 263 0.57 0.07 7.31
CA ILE A 263 -0.18 -1.01 6.67
C ILE A 263 -1.69 -0.74 6.56
N VAL A 264 -2.23 0.25 7.27
CA VAL A 264 -3.66 0.60 7.30
C VAL A 264 -4.23 0.74 5.88
N THR A 265 -3.55 1.51 5.02
CA THR A 265 -3.98 1.72 3.65
C THR A 265 -3.96 0.41 2.83
N LEU A 266 -2.96 -0.45 3.04
CA LEU A 266 -2.90 -1.75 2.36
C LEU A 266 -4.09 -2.63 2.75
N PHE A 267 -4.47 -2.69 4.03
CA PHE A 267 -5.64 -3.48 4.46
C PHE A 267 -6.94 -2.98 3.84
N GLY A 268 -7.13 -1.66 3.73
CA GLY A 268 -8.30 -1.08 3.08
C GLY A 268 -8.38 -1.44 1.59
N LEU A 269 -7.27 -1.32 0.86
CA LEU A 269 -7.19 -1.73 -0.55
C LEU A 269 -7.35 -3.25 -0.69
N TYR A 270 -6.76 -4.03 0.20
CA TYR A 270 -6.88 -5.49 0.20
C TYR A 270 -8.32 -5.95 0.42
N ALA A 271 -9.07 -5.33 1.33
CA ALA A 271 -10.48 -5.64 1.53
C ALA A 271 -11.30 -5.46 0.25
N LEU A 272 -11.01 -4.41 -0.54
CA LEU A 272 -11.62 -4.21 -1.85
C LEU A 272 -11.19 -5.29 -2.86
N VAL A 273 -9.91 -5.66 -2.89
CA VAL A 273 -9.39 -6.72 -3.79
C VAL A 273 -10.04 -8.07 -3.47
N GLU A 274 -10.09 -8.46 -2.21
CA GLU A 274 -10.65 -9.75 -1.77
C GLU A 274 -12.14 -9.85 -2.09
N ALA A 275 -12.91 -8.78 -1.81
CA ALA A 275 -14.33 -8.76 -2.09
C ALA A 275 -14.67 -8.78 -3.60
N THR A 276 -13.78 -8.29 -4.47
CA THR A 276 -14.03 -8.18 -5.92
C THR A 276 -13.29 -9.22 -6.76
N SER A 277 -12.62 -10.18 -6.13
CA SER A 277 -11.89 -11.23 -6.85
C SER A 277 -12.70 -12.53 -6.94
N GLU A 278 -12.77 -13.09 -8.15
CA GLU A 278 -13.45 -14.38 -8.43
C GLU A 278 -12.74 -15.53 -7.72
N VAL A 279 -11.42 -15.60 -7.91
CA VAL A 279 -10.35 -16.45 -7.38
C VAL A 279 -9.25 -16.32 -8.47
N ASP A 280 -7.97 -16.50 -8.13
CA ASP A 280 -6.81 -16.38 -9.04
C ASP A 280 -6.24 -14.97 -9.28
N THR A 281 -5.64 -14.41 -8.23
CA THR A 281 -4.42 -13.62 -8.47
C THR A 281 -3.26 -14.59 -8.68
N LEU A 282 -2.27 -14.26 -9.51
CA LEU A 282 -1.09 -15.12 -9.73
C LEU A 282 -0.39 -15.47 -8.41
N LEU A 283 -0.48 -14.57 -7.43
CA LEU A 283 -0.05 -14.77 -6.04
C LEU A 283 -0.91 -15.75 -5.25
N SER A 284 -2.22 -15.89 -5.49
CA SER A 284 -3.06 -16.84 -4.72
C SER A 284 -2.71 -18.31 -4.98
N GLY A 285 -2.04 -18.61 -6.10
CA GLY A 285 -1.47 -19.93 -6.38
C GLY A 285 -0.22 -20.23 -5.55
N ILE A 286 0.50 -19.21 -5.09
CA ILE A 286 1.78 -19.33 -4.37
C ILE A 286 1.61 -19.03 -2.87
N VAL A 287 0.74 -18.09 -2.52
CA VAL A 287 0.51 -17.57 -1.17
C VAL A 287 -0.97 -17.69 -0.82
N ARG A 288 -1.27 -18.17 0.39
CA ARG A 288 -2.62 -18.10 0.96
C ARG A 288 -2.90 -16.67 1.41
N LEU A 289 -3.35 -15.84 0.48
CA LEU A 289 -3.44 -14.38 0.67
C LEU A 289 -4.23 -13.95 1.93
N PRO A 290 -5.39 -14.55 2.29
CA PRO A 290 -6.06 -14.21 3.54
C PRO A 290 -5.21 -14.52 4.78
N LEU A 291 -4.56 -15.68 4.81
CA LEU A 291 -3.66 -16.06 5.90
C LEU A 291 -2.45 -15.11 5.98
N ALA A 292 -1.86 -14.75 4.84
CA ALA A 292 -0.75 -13.81 4.78
C ALA A 292 -1.13 -12.45 5.40
N MET A 293 -2.34 -11.96 5.13
CA MET A 293 -2.82 -10.68 5.69
C MET A 293 -3.12 -10.78 7.19
N TYR A 294 -3.63 -11.90 7.70
CA TYR A 294 -3.76 -12.12 9.15
C TYR A 294 -2.39 -12.16 9.85
N LEU A 295 -1.45 -12.89 9.26
CA LEU A 295 -0.07 -12.98 9.74
C LEU A 295 0.66 -11.64 9.66
N LEU A 296 0.36 -10.82 8.66
CA LEU A 296 0.86 -9.46 8.54
C LEU A 296 0.29 -8.57 9.66
N ALA A 297 -1.02 -8.63 9.93
CA ALA A 297 -1.61 -7.89 11.04
C ALA A 297 -0.97 -8.26 12.39
N PHE A 298 -0.77 -9.56 12.61
CA PHE A 298 -0.08 -10.08 13.80
C PHE A 298 1.38 -9.60 13.86
N GLY A 299 2.13 -9.71 12.75
CA GLY A 299 3.51 -9.24 12.64
C GLY A 299 3.62 -7.76 12.99
N MET A 300 2.76 -6.92 12.42
CA MET A 300 2.74 -5.48 12.69
C MET A 300 2.40 -5.15 14.14
N LEU A 301 1.43 -5.84 14.75
CA LEU A 301 1.11 -5.64 16.16
C LEU A 301 2.30 -6.06 17.07
N SER A 302 2.99 -7.14 16.71
CA SER A 302 4.14 -7.63 17.47
C SER A 302 5.37 -6.72 17.40
N ILE A 303 5.48 -5.83 16.40
CA ILE A 303 6.54 -4.80 16.36
C ILE A 303 6.47 -3.93 17.61
N TYR A 304 5.28 -3.59 18.11
CA TYR A 304 5.16 -2.82 19.35
C TYR A 304 5.71 -3.56 20.57
N SER A 305 5.61 -4.89 20.58
CA SER A 305 6.19 -5.70 21.64
C SER A 305 7.72 -5.56 21.67
N PHE A 306 8.40 -5.43 20.53
CA PHE A 306 9.85 -5.17 20.50
C PHE A 306 10.26 -3.86 21.16
N TYR A 307 9.35 -2.88 21.26
CA TYR A 307 9.60 -1.61 21.97
C TYR A 307 9.23 -1.66 23.45
N ALA A 308 8.30 -2.53 23.85
CA ALA A 308 7.86 -2.68 25.22
C ALA A 308 8.59 -3.80 26.00
N TRP A 309 9.42 -4.59 25.31
CA TRP A 309 10.05 -5.78 25.88
C TRP A 309 11.38 -5.47 26.57
N GLY A 310 11.62 -6.11 27.72
CA GLY A 310 12.81 -5.90 28.57
C GLY A 310 14.15 -6.05 27.84
N PRO A 311 14.37 -7.09 27.04
CA PRO A 311 15.62 -7.31 26.29
C PRO A 311 15.86 -6.39 25.08
N HIS A 312 15.08 -5.32 24.87
CA HIS A 312 15.23 -4.45 23.69
C HIS A 312 16.64 -3.84 23.56
N VAL A 313 17.31 -3.57 24.68
CA VAL A 313 18.72 -3.10 24.74
C VAL A 313 19.74 -4.22 24.97
N SER A 314 19.27 -5.46 25.13
CA SER A 314 20.16 -6.60 25.34
C SER A 314 20.68 -7.14 24.02
N TYR A 315 21.92 -7.63 24.05
CA TYR A 315 22.59 -8.20 22.89
C TYR A 315 22.23 -9.68 22.67
N VAL A 316 22.25 -10.10 21.41
CA VAL A 316 22.13 -11.51 21.04
C VAL A 316 23.44 -12.22 21.36
N PRO A 317 23.43 -13.31 22.13
CA PRO A 317 24.65 -14.08 22.41
C PRO A 317 25.35 -14.52 21.12
N GLY A 318 26.65 -14.25 21.01
CA GLY A 318 27.46 -14.58 19.83
C GLY A 318 27.49 -13.51 18.72
N LEU A 319 26.74 -12.40 18.87
CA LEU A 319 26.75 -11.27 17.94
C LEU A 319 27.04 -9.96 18.70
N PRO A 320 28.31 -9.47 18.70
CA PRO A 320 28.67 -8.25 19.43
C PRO A 320 27.89 -7.06 18.88
N ASP A 321 27.42 -6.19 19.77
CA ASP A 321 26.65 -4.98 19.44
C ASP A 321 25.31 -5.20 18.68
N PHE A 322 24.88 -6.46 18.46
CA PHE A 322 23.60 -6.77 17.83
C PHE A 322 22.49 -6.93 18.88
N GLN A 323 21.57 -5.98 18.92
CA GLN A 323 20.46 -5.99 19.86
C GLN A 323 19.28 -6.83 19.37
N TRP A 324 18.53 -7.46 20.29
CA TRP A 324 17.30 -8.17 19.96
C TRP A 324 16.27 -7.30 19.22
N ALA A 325 16.29 -5.98 19.48
CA ALA A 325 15.43 -5.03 18.80
C ALA A 325 15.64 -5.00 17.27
N PHE A 326 16.84 -5.26 16.75
CA PHE A 326 17.11 -5.20 15.31
C PHE A 326 16.42 -6.31 14.50
N LEU A 327 15.90 -7.35 15.16
CA LEU A 327 15.12 -8.40 14.50
C LEU A 327 13.73 -7.92 14.06
N ARG A 328 13.22 -6.81 14.60
CA ARG A 328 11.85 -6.32 14.33
C ARG A 328 11.56 -6.10 12.85
N GLY A 329 12.52 -5.57 12.10
CA GLY A 329 12.39 -5.31 10.67
C GLY A 329 12.28 -6.59 9.85
N LEU A 330 13.10 -7.60 10.17
CA LEU A 330 12.98 -8.93 9.58
C LEU A 330 11.67 -9.63 9.98
N TRP A 331 11.33 -9.55 11.28
CA TRP A 331 10.15 -10.19 11.87
C TRP A 331 8.86 -9.72 11.20
N ALA A 332 8.73 -8.41 10.95
CA ALA A 332 7.58 -7.83 10.27
C ALA A 332 7.23 -8.51 8.94
N TRP A 333 8.25 -8.96 8.20
CA TRP A 333 8.12 -9.47 6.84
C TRP A 333 8.24 -10.99 6.73
N ILE A 334 8.88 -11.67 7.69
CA ILE A 334 9.03 -13.14 7.66
C ILE A 334 7.73 -13.86 8.05
N ILE A 335 6.96 -13.33 9.00
CA ILE A 335 5.72 -13.96 9.48
C ILE A 335 4.69 -14.15 8.34
N PRO A 336 4.40 -13.16 7.48
CA PRO A 336 3.54 -13.36 6.32
C PRO A 336 3.99 -14.47 5.35
N LEU A 337 5.29 -14.78 5.28
CA LEU A 337 5.82 -15.82 4.39
C LEU A 337 5.43 -17.24 4.83
N LEU A 338 5.01 -17.43 6.09
CA LEU A 338 4.44 -18.71 6.55
C LEU A 338 3.13 -19.07 5.82
N ALA A 339 2.51 -18.11 5.13
CA ALA A 339 1.35 -18.36 4.28
C ALA A 339 1.70 -18.91 2.88
N LEU A 340 2.98 -19.13 2.56
CA LEU A 340 3.40 -19.77 1.32
C LEU A 340 2.82 -21.19 1.22
N ARG A 341 2.30 -21.54 0.04
CA ARG A 341 1.77 -22.88 -0.23
C ARG A 341 2.92 -23.83 -0.50
N TRP A 342 2.91 -24.98 0.17
CA TRP A 342 3.82 -26.08 -0.09
C TRP A 342 3.06 -27.30 -0.63
N PRO A 343 3.53 -27.97 -1.70
CA PRO A 343 4.61 -27.54 -2.61
C PRO A 343 4.21 -26.28 -3.39
N LEU A 344 5.21 -25.51 -3.85
CA LEU A 344 5.03 -24.34 -4.73
C LEU A 344 4.58 -24.78 -6.13
N LYS A 345 3.45 -25.46 -6.24
CA LYS A 345 2.84 -25.80 -7.53
C LYS A 345 1.91 -24.65 -7.93
N PRO A 346 2.16 -23.98 -9.06
CA PRO A 346 1.17 -23.06 -9.60
C PRO A 346 -0.09 -23.88 -9.88
N THR A 347 -1.23 -23.49 -9.29
CA THR A 347 -2.52 -24.10 -9.61
C THR A 347 -2.75 -23.95 -11.12
N MET A 348 -2.67 -25.04 -11.87
CA MET A 348 -2.92 -25.03 -13.31
C MET A 348 -4.37 -24.63 -13.54
N ARG A 349 -4.56 -23.67 -14.44
CA ARG A 349 -5.88 -23.22 -14.91
C ARG A 349 -6.65 -24.41 -15.50
N LEU A 350 -7.67 -24.90 -14.82
CA LEU A 350 -8.79 -25.53 -15.51
C LEU A 350 -9.59 -24.40 -16.17
N ARG A 351 -9.21 -24.09 -17.40
CA ARG A 351 -10.00 -23.24 -18.29
C ARG A 351 -11.31 -23.99 -18.50
N TYR A 352 -12.38 -23.59 -17.82
CA TYR A 352 -13.73 -24.06 -18.13
C TYR A 352 -13.99 -23.70 -19.59
N ARG A 353 -13.75 -24.66 -20.48
CA ARG A 353 -14.23 -24.62 -21.86
C ARG A 353 -15.73 -24.79 -21.69
N GLY A 354 -16.50 -23.76 -22.06
CA GLY A 354 -17.94 -23.90 -22.17
C GLY A 354 -18.20 -25.02 -23.18
N GLU A 355 -18.54 -26.20 -22.69
CA GLU A 355 -19.19 -27.21 -23.50
C GLU A 355 -20.60 -26.70 -23.76
N SER A 356 -20.71 -26.09 -24.94
CA SER A 356 -21.92 -26.09 -25.74
C SER A 356 -22.45 -27.52 -25.82
N ILE A 357 -23.39 -27.88 -24.94
CA ILE A 357 -24.30 -29.00 -25.20
C ILE A 357 -25.29 -28.50 -26.24
N ALA A 358 -24.90 -28.63 -27.50
CA ALA A 358 -25.76 -28.54 -28.66
C ALA A 358 -25.60 -29.86 -29.43
N SER A 359 -26.73 -30.54 -29.57
CA SER A 359 -27.05 -31.59 -30.54
C SER A 359 -26.05 -32.74 -30.71
N GLU A 360 -26.40 -33.89 -30.16
CA GLU A 360 -26.35 -35.15 -30.90
C GLU A 360 -27.60 -35.95 -30.52
N ALA A 361 -28.60 -35.86 -31.39
CA ALA A 361 -29.57 -36.90 -31.57
C ALA A 361 -28.95 -37.88 -32.57
N GLU A 362 -28.75 -39.12 -32.14
CA GLU A 362 -28.94 -40.34 -32.94
C GLU A 362 -29.28 -41.50 -32.00
#